data_AF-A0A954K8H6-F1
#
_entry.id   AF-A0A954K8H6-F1
#
_cell.length_a   1.000
_cell.length_b   1.000
_cell.length_c   1.000
_cell.angle_alpha   90.00
_cell.angle_beta   90.00
_cell.angle_gamma   90.00
#
_symmetry.space_group_name_H-M   'P 1'
#
loop_
_entity.id
_entity.type
_entity.pdbx_description
1 polymer ?
#
loop_
_entity_poly.entity_id
_entity_poly.type
_entity_poly.pdbx_seq_one_letter_code
_entity_poly.pdbx_strand_id
1 'polypeptide(L)'
;MGSARRHTLSRFVALFVLLGAVAAPSLTSAQQKKRTELTEHFVYDEVRIFYVKEGTGAVSPVDVDQNGVPDQVENVAKQIWAAHRLFCDVLKFPDPFKSERYKGVNCIQVSIRDRSEMSNLNGVAYSSAQRARKIPEGKPTDRAIVMAIATQVDPIKNATPTHETFHLIQYGTTYFKNSWYLEGMARWAEHATA
;
A
#
# COMPACT_ATOMS: atom_id res chain seq x y z
N MET A 1 68.00 33.96 -31.60
CA MET A 1 68.73 35.24 -31.50
C MET A 1 67.84 36.27 -30.80
N GLY A 2 68.30 36.80 -29.66
CA GLY A 2 67.75 37.94 -28.92
C GLY A 2 66.56 37.60 -27.99
N SER A 3 66.42 38.15 -26.79
CA SER A 3 67.32 38.93 -25.94
C SER A 3 66.70 38.93 -24.52
N ALA A 4 67.58 39.07 -23.54
CA ALA A 4 67.38 39.15 -22.08
C ALA A 4 66.34 40.17 -21.55
N ARG A 5 65.79 39.87 -20.35
CA ARG A 5 65.77 40.68 -19.09
C ARG A 5 64.53 40.31 -18.25
N ARG A 6 64.68 39.79 -17.03
CA ARG A 6 64.98 40.43 -15.72
C ARG A 6 63.91 41.37 -15.16
N HIS A 7 63.41 40.92 -14.00
CA HIS A 7 62.86 41.63 -12.83
C HIS A 7 61.52 42.36 -12.95
N THR A 8 60.60 42.01 -12.05
CA THR A 8 60.14 42.92 -10.98
C THR A 8 59.34 42.13 -9.93
N LEU A 9 59.82 42.14 -8.68
CA LEU A 9 59.01 41.82 -7.50
C LEU A 9 58.14 43.05 -7.21
N SER A 10 56.85 42.86 -6.93
CA SER A 10 56.06 43.88 -6.25
C SER A 10 54.84 43.31 -5.52
N ARG A 11 54.90 43.47 -4.19
CA ARG A 11 53.83 43.89 -3.29
C ARG A 11 52.68 42.92 -2.95
N PHE A 12 52.75 42.51 -1.68
CA PHE A 12 51.71 42.19 -0.72
C PHE A 12 50.28 42.68 -1.03
N VAL A 13 49.31 41.78 -0.88
CA VAL A 13 47.91 42.09 -0.56
C VAL A 13 47.49 41.24 0.64
N ALA A 14 46.98 41.90 1.67
CA ALA A 14 46.46 41.32 2.89
C ALA A 14 45.11 40.63 2.64
N LEU A 15 44.89 39.45 3.25
CA LEU A 15 43.64 38.71 3.17
C LEU A 15 42.90 38.80 4.52
N PHE A 16 41.74 39.44 4.51
CA PHE A 16 40.79 39.46 5.62
C PHE A 16 40.12 38.08 5.79
N VAL A 17 40.13 37.54 7.00
CA VAL A 17 39.38 36.33 7.37
C VAL A 17 37.98 36.74 7.84
N LEU A 18 36.94 36.41 7.07
CA LEU A 18 35.55 36.44 7.53
C LEU A 18 35.25 35.13 8.27
N LEU A 19 34.98 35.21 9.57
CA LEU A 19 34.38 34.12 10.34
C LEU A 19 32.84 34.26 10.24
N GLY A 20 32.21 33.47 9.36
CA GLY A 20 30.77 33.31 9.32
C GLY A 20 30.34 32.11 10.18
N ALA A 21 29.58 32.36 11.24
CA ALA A 21 28.95 31.29 12.03
C ALA A 21 27.80 30.67 11.22
N VAL A 22 28.02 29.46 10.71
CA VAL A 22 26.98 28.67 10.04
C VAL A 22 26.17 27.94 11.11
N ALA A 23 24.96 28.44 11.40
CA ALA A 23 23.98 27.68 12.15
C ALA A 23 23.50 26.50 11.28
N ALA A 24 23.90 25.28 11.64
CA ALA A 24 23.42 24.09 10.97
C ALA A 24 21.95 23.86 11.30
N PRO A 25 21.03 23.80 10.30
CA PRO A 25 19.66 23.39 10.57
C PRO A 25 19.68 21.94 11.06
N SER A 26 19.14 21.70 12.26
CA SER A 26 18.94 20.37 12.78
C SER A 26 17.93 19.65 11.89
N LEU A 27 18.41 18.72 11.07
CA LEU A 27 17.56 17.77 10.35
C LEU A 27 16.91 16.86 11.41
N THR A 28 15.74 17.23 11.90
CA THR A 28 14.87 16.30 12.61
C THR A 28 14.48 15.19 11.64
N SER A 29 15.15 14.05 11.75
CA SER A 29 14.67 12.79 11.21
C SER A 29 13.25 12.57 11.74
N ALA A 30 12.24 12.64 10.86
CA ALA A 30 10.91 12.20 11.19
C ALA A 30 11.00 10.70 11.49
N GLN A 31 10.98 10.33 12.76
CA GLN A 31 11.01 8.94 13.18
C GLN A 31 9.78 8.24 12.61
N GLN A 32 9.98 7.47 11.55
CA GLN A 32 8.91 6.73 10.89
C GLN A 32 8.29 5.78 11.92
N LYS A 33 7.04 6.05 12.30
CA LYS A 33 6.30 5.25 13.29
C LYS A 33 6.35 3.79 12.86
N LYS A 34 6.91 2.92 13.71
CA LYS A 34 7.00 1.48 13.45
C LYS A 34 5.58 0.94 13.24
N ARG A 35 5.35 0.27 12.11
CA ARG A 35 4.06 -0.37 11.80
C ARG A 35 3.83 -1.59 12.69
N THR A 36 2.58 -1.86 13.01
CA THR A 36 2.19 -3.05 13.78
C THR A 36 2.50 -4.30 12.96
N GLU A 37 3.16 -5.27 13.59
CA GLU A 37 3.39 -6.58 12.99
C GLU A 37 2.06 -7.36 12.99
N LEU A 38 1.71 -7.95 11.85
CA LEU A 38 0.46 -8.71 11.71
C LEU A 38 0.78 -10.18 11.91
N THR A 39 0.29 -10.74 13.01
CA THR A 39 0.66 -12.09 13.49
C THR A 39 -0.32 -13.16 13.04
N GLU A 40 -1.56 -12.78 12.75
CA GLU A 40 -2.61 -13.70 12.31
C GLU A 40 -2.80 -13.63 10.80
N HIS A 41 -3.25 -14.74 10.22
CA HIS A 41 -3.71 -14.78 8.84
C HIS A 41 -5.03 -15.56 8.69
N PHE A 42 -5.75 -15.26 7.62
CA PHE A 42 -6.94 -15.99 7.19
C PHE A 42 -6.94 -16.09 5.65
N VAL A 43 -7.33 -17.24 5.12
CA VAL A 43 -7.39 -17.49 3.68
C VAL A 43 -8.83 -17.82 3.29
N TYR A 44 -9.34 -17.12 2.28
CA TYR A 44 -10.65 -17.37 1.69
C TYR A 44 -10.52 -17.24 0.17
N ASP A 45 -10.69 -18.36 -0.53
CA ASP A 45 -10.35 -18.48 -1.96
C ASP A 45 -8.94 -17.91 -2.23
N GLU A 46 -8.79 -16.98 -3.17
CA GLU A 46 -7.50 -16.35 -3.51
C GLU A 46 -7.19 -15.10 -2.66
N VAL A 47 -7.95 -14.84 -1.59
CA VAL A 47 -7.76 -13.70 -0.69
C VAL A 47 -7.03 -14.15 0.57
N ARG A 48 -5.94 -13.45 0.91
CA ARG A 48 -5.14 -13.67 2.13
C ARG A 48 -5.21 -12.42 3.00
N ILE A 49 -5.92 -12.50 4.13
CA ILE A 49 -6.00 -11.43 5.11
C ILE A 49 -4.92 -11.62 6.16
N PHE A 50 -4.24 -10.54 6.54
CA PHE A 50 -3.33 -10.49 7.70
C PHE A 50 -3.87 -9.47 8.70
N TYR A 51 -3.85 -9.82 9.98
CA TYR A 51 -4.45 -9.01 11.04
C TYR A 51 -3.80 -9.27 12.40
N VAL A 52 -4.26 -8.56 13.43
CA VAL A 52 -3.93 -8.80 14.84
C VAL A 52 -5.22 -8.80 15.67
N LYS A 53 -5.22 -9.53 16.79
CA LYS A 53 -6.36 -9.60 17.72
C LYS A 53 -6.21 -8.65 18.92
N GLU A 54 -5.04 -8.02 19.07
CA GLU A 54 -4.71 -7.15 20.19
C GLU A 54 -4.00 -5.86 19.74
N GLY A 55 -4.06 -4.82 20.58
CA GLY A 55 -3.44 -3.52 20.31
C GLY A 55 -4.30 -2.58 19.45
N THR A 56 -3.73 -1.43 19.06
CA THR A 56 -4.47 -0.36 18.35
C THR A 56 -5.00 -0.80 16.98
N GLY A 57 -4.34 -1.75 16.33
CA GLY A 57 -4.76 -2.31 15.04
C GLY A 57 -5.62 -3.57 15.14
N ALA A 58 -6.09 -3.94 16.33
CA ALA A 58 -6.90 -5.13 16.54
C ALA A 58 -8.19 -5.08 15.72
N VAL A 59 -8.54 -6.21 15.13
CA VAL A 59 -9.89 -6.42 14.57
C VAL A 59 -10.91 -6.55 15.69
N SER A 60 -12.18 -6.32 15.37
CA SER A 60 -13.29 -6.64 16.27
C SER A 60 -13.17 -8.09 16.74
N PRO A 61 -13.33 -8.40 18.04
CA PRO A 61 -13.22 -9.77 18.56
C PRO A 61 -14.48 -10.61 18.33
N VAL A 62 -15.52 -10.05 17.69
CA VAL A 62 -16.77 -10.75 17.42
C VAL A 62 -16.52 -11.91 16.46
N ASP A 63 -16.95 -13.10 16.89
CA ASP A 63 -16.89 -14.38 16.18
C ASP A 63 -18.18 -15.12 16.55
N VAL A 64 -19.24 -14.93 15.75
CA VAL A 64 -20.59 -15.39 16.11
C VAL A 64 -20.73 -16.90 15.94
N ASP A 65 -20.09 -17.48 14.92
CA ASP A 65 -20.15 -18.90 14.62
C ASP A 65 -19.07 -19.73 15.35
N GLN A 66 -18.18 -19.06 16.10
CA GLN A 66 -17.13 -19.65 16.93
C GLN A 66 -16.11 -20.44 16.13
N ASN A 67 -15.84 -20.03 14.89
CA ASN A 67 -14.88 -20.70 14.00
C ASN A 67 -13.41 -20.31 14.30
N GLY A 68 -13.17 -19.37 15.23
CA GLY A 68 -11.86 -18.90 15.66
C GLY A 68 -11.31 -17.73 14.84
N VAL A 69 -12.03 -17.30 13.81
CA VAL A 69 -11.74 -16.17 12.93
C VAL A 69 -12.77 -15.09 13.20
N PRO A 70 -12.36 -13.84 13.51
CA PRO A 70 -13.34 -12.79 13.75
C PRO A 70 -14.17 -12.48 12.51
N ASP A 71 -15.48 -12.27 12.69
CA ASP A 71 -16.45 -12.00 11.61
C ASP A 71 -16.01 -10.86 10.71
N GLN A 72 -15.35 -9.83 11.27
CA GLN A 72 -14.81 -8.71 10.48
C GLN A 72 -13.81 -9.17 9.42
N VAL A 73 -12.91 -10.10 9.77
CA VAL A 73 -11.89 -10.64 8.88
C VAL A 73 -12.54 -11.42 7.75
N GLU A 74 -13.50 -12.29 8.09
CA GLU A 74 -14.25 -13.06 7.11
C GLU A 74 -15.06 -12.17 6.16
N ASN A 75 -15.77 -11.18 6.70
CA ASN A 75 -16.61 -10.29 5.92
C ASN A 75 -15.80 -9.43 4.95
N VAL A 76 -14.61 -8.95 5.35
CA VAL A 76 -13.67 -8.28 4.44
C VAL A 76 -13.25 -9.24 3.31
N ALA A 77 -12.88 -10.48 3.64
CA ALA A 77 -12.45 -11.45 2.63
C ALA A 77 -13.57 -11.81 1.64
N LYS A 78 -14.77 -12.09 2.16
CA LYS A 78 -15.98 -12.41 1.38
C LYS A 78 -16.36 -11.25 0.46
N GLN A 79 -16.33 -10.00 0.95
CA GLN A 79 -16.67 -8.83 0.14
C GLN A 79 -15.65 -8.59 -0.99
N ILE A 80 -14.35 -8.73 -0.71
CA ILE A 80 -13.28 -8.62 -1.72
C ILE A 80 -13.46 -9.68 -2.80
N TRP A 81 -13.70 -10.94 -2.41
CA TRP A 81 -13.85 -12.02 -3.37
C TRP A 81 -15.14 -11.90 -4.19
N ALA A 82 -16.25 -11.52 -3.53
CA ALA A 82 -17.50 -11.24 -4.22
C ALA A 82 -17.34 -10.09 -5.24
N ALA A 83 -16.64 -9.02 -4.87
CA ALA A 83 -16.33 -7.91 -5.76
C ALA A 83 -15.47 -8.35 -6.96
N HIS A 84 -14.41 -9.13 -6.73
CA HIS A 84 -13.59 -9.67 -7.82
C HIS A 84 -14.44 -10.50 -8.80
N ARG A 85 -15.27 -11.42 -8.30
CA ARG A 85 -16.15 -12.25 -9.14
C ARG A 85 -17.19 -11.43 -9.87
N LEU A 86 -17.83 -10.46 -9.21
CA LEU A 86 -18.77 -9.57 -9.87
C LEU A 86 -18.10 -8.82 -11.03
N PHE A 87 -16.97 -8.16 -10.76
CA PHE A 87 -16.31 -7.32 -11.76
C PHE A 87 -15.70 -8.17 -12.89
N CYS A 88 -14.99 -9.25 -12.57
CA CYS A 88 -14.22 -10.01 -13.55
C CYS A 88 -15.05 -11.13 -14.21
N ASP A 89 -15.81 -11.89 -13.43
CA ASP A 89 -16.53 -13.06 -13.96
C ASP A 89 -17.89 -12.68 -14.53
N VAL A 90 -18.61 -11.74 -13.92
CA VAL A 90 -19.95 -11.35 -14.38
C VAL A 90 -19.86 -10.18 -15.36
N LEU A 91 -19.26 -9.06 -14.94
CA LEU A 91 -19.17 -7.83 -15.72
C LEU A 91 -18.01 -7.80 -16.71
N LYS A 92 -17.15 -8.83 -16.70
CA LYS A 92 -16.07 -9.04 -17.68
C LYS A 92 -15.02 -7.93 -17.73
N PHE A 93 -14.81 -7.20 -16.64
CA PHE A 93 -13.62 -6.36 -16.49
C PHE A 93 -12.34 -7.22 -16.57
N PRO A 94 -11.21 -6.66 -17.04
CA PRO A 94 -9.96 -7.40 -17.11
C PRO A 94 -9.51 -7.91 -15.74
N ASP A 95 -9.37 -9.22 -15.63
CA ASP A 95 -8.97 -9.88 -14.39
C ASP A 95 -7.51 -9.55 -14.05
N PRO A 96 -7.22 -8.96 -12.88
CA PRO A 96 -5.85 -8.59 -12.50
C PRO A 96 -4.93 -9.81 -12.39
N PHE A 97 -5.44 -11.02 -12.15
CA PHE A 97 -4.64 -12.25 -12.17
C PHE A 97 -4.17 -12.66 -13.57
N LYS A 98 -4.82 -12.14 -14.61
CA LYS A 98 -4.49 -12.39 -16.02
C LYS A 98 -3.78 -11.19 -16.67
N SER A 99 -3.49 -10.14 -15.90
CA SER A 99 -2.84 -8.94 -16.42
C SER A 99 -1.36 -9.18 -16.74
N GLU A 100 -0.91 -8.68 -17.89
CA GLU A 100 0.51 -8.63 -18.25
C GLU A 100 1.36 -7.86 -17.23
N ARG A 101 0.77 -6.90 -16.52
CA ARG A 101 1.45 -6.14 -15.46
C ARG A 101 1.76 -7.01 -14.24
N TYR A 102 0.93 -8.02 -13.98
CA TYR A 102 0.92 -8.82 -12.76
C TYR A 102 1.24 -10.29 -13.02
N LYS A 103 2.29 -10.54 -13.81
CA LYS A 103 2.71 -11.91 -14.16
C LYS A 103 2.94 -12.79 -12.94
N GLY A 104 2.21 -13.90 -12.88
CA GLY A 104 2.32 -14.90 -11.82
C GLY A 104 1.70 -14.48 -10.49
N VAL A 105 0.94 -13.38 -10.43
CA VAL A 105 0.10 -13.08 -9.26
C VAL A 105 -0.99 -14.13 -9.16
N ASN A 106 -1.14 -14.67 -7.96
CA ASN A 106 -2.10 -15.73 -7.65
C ASN A 106 -2.89 -15.48 -6.37
N CYS A 107 -2.74 -14.31 -5.75
CA CYS A 107 -3.58 -13.95 -4.60
C CYS A 107 -3.73 -12.44 -4.43
N ILE A 108 -4.80 -12.04 -3.76
CA ILE A 108 -4.99 -10.70 -3.20
C ILE A 108 -4.56 -10.74 -1.74
N GLN A 109 -3.54 -9.98 -1.38
CA GLN A 109 -3.07 -9.86 0.00
C GLN A 109 -3.61 -8.59 0.64
N VAL A 110 -4.30 -8.75 1.76
CA VAL A 110 -4.95 -7.67 2.50
C VAL A 110 -4.30 -7.56 3.87
N SER A 111 -3.96 -6.34 4.27
CA SER A 111 -3.59 -6.05 5.66
C SER A 111 -4.71 -5.28 6.33
N ILE A 112 -5.30 -5.81 7.40
CA ILE A 112 -6.17 -5.01 8.27
C ILE A 112 -5.29 -4.28 9.28
N ARG A 113 -5.39 -2.95 9.33
CA ARG A 113 -4.50 -2.10 10.14
C ARG A 113 -5.25 -0.95 10.79
N ASP A 114 -4.67 -0.35 11.81
CA ASP A 114 -5.17 0.94 12.30
C ASP A 114 -5.02 2.02 11.21
N ARG A 115 -6.01 2.90 11.08
CA ARG A 115 -5.98 3.99 10.09
C ARG A 115 -4.78 4.93 10.24
N SER A 116 -4.21 5.09 11.44
CA SER A 116 -3.01 5.91 11.63
C SER A 116 -1.77 5.31 10.95
N GLU A 117 -1.78 4.03 10.62
CA GLU A 117 -0.73 3.36 9.82
C GLU A 117 -0.96 3.48 8.30
N MET A 118 -2.13 3.99 7.90
CA MET A 118 -2.64 4.07 6.52
C MET A 118 -2.95 5.50 6.10
N SER A 119 -2.21 6.50 6.60
CA SER A 119 -2.44 7.93 6.29
C SER A 119 -3.87 8.40 6.61
N ASN A 120 -4.52 7.78 7.60
CA ASN A 120 -5.90 8.01 8.00
C ASN A 120 -6.96 7.69 6.92
N LEU A 121 -6.61 6.86 5.93
CA LEU A 121 -7.54 6.34 4.93
C LEU A 121 -8.30 5.13 5.47
N ASN A 122 -9.50 4.89 4.94
CA ASN A 122 -10.26 3.66 5.23
C ASN A 122 -9.74 2.45 4.44
N GLY A 123 -9.16 2.69 3.26
CA GLY A 123 -8.62 1.67 2.38
C GLY A 123 -7.48 2.25 1.55
N VAL A 124 -6.60 1.36 1.06
CA VAL A 124 -5.62 1.69 0.02
C VAL A 124 -5.18 0.45 -0.75
N ALA A 125 -5.31 0.51 -2.06
CA ALA A 125 -4.77 -0.47 -2.99
C ALA A 125 -3.39 -0.03 -3.53
N TYR A 126 -2.48 -0.99 -3.70
CA TYR A 126 -1.14 -0.75 -4.22
C TYR A 126 -1.00 -1.24 -5.65
N SER A 127 -0.48 -0.39 -6.54
CA SER A 127 -0.38 -0.69 -7.97
C SER A 127 0.71 -1.69 -8.36
N SER A 128 1.56 -2.10 -7.42
CA SER A 128 2.71 -2.97 -7.70
C SER A 128 2.50 -4.32 -7.04
N ALA A 129 2.59 -5.38 -7.83
CA ALA A 129 2.62 -6.74 -7.30
C ALA A 129 3.89 -6.98 -6.48
N GLN A 130 3.76 -7.77 -5.44
CA GLN A 130 4.83 -8.09 -4.49
C GLN A 130 4.94 -9.60 -4.32
N ARG A 131 6.00 -10.05 -3.65
CA ARG A 131 6.04 -11.41 -3.14
C ARG A 131 4.96 -11.57 -2.06
N ALA A 132 4.17 -12.64 -2.12
CA ALA A 132 3.21 -12.90 -1.07
C ALA A 132 3.93 -13.20 0.26
N ARG A 133 3.32 -12.81 1.37
CA ARG A 133 3.77 -13.18 2.71
C ARG A 133 3.71 -14.70 2.86
N LYS A 134 4.67 -15.26 3.60
CA LYS A 134 4.72 -16.69 3.86
C LYS A 134 3.62 -17.08 4.85
N ILE A 135 2.85 -18.09 4.48
CA ILE A 135 1.84 -18.76 5.31
C ILE A 135 1.95 -20.27 5.07
N PRO A 136 1.50 -21.13 6.00
CA PRO A 136 1.57 -22.59 5.86
C PRO A 136 0.94 -23.13 4.56
N GLU A 137 -0.15 -22.51 4.10
CA GLU A 137 -0.93 -22.90 2.93
C GLU A 137 -0.33 -22.38 1.61
N GLY A 138 0.64 -21.47 1.69
CA GLY A 138 1.21 -20.75 0.55
C GLY A 138 2.49 -21.39 0.01
N LYS A 139 2.85 -21.01 -1.22
CA LYS A 139 4.11 -21.42 -1.87
C LYS A 139 5.13 -20.29 -1.82
N PRO A 140 6.44 -20.60 -1.73
CA PRO A 140 7.50 -19.58 -1.72
C PRO A 140 7.53 -18.65 -2.95
N THR A 141 6.94 -19.11 -4.07
CA THR A 141 6.84 -18.43 -5.36
C THR A 141 5.58 -17.57 -5.50
N ASP A 142 4.68 -17.60 -4.53
CA ASP A 142 3.43 -16.85 -4.60
C ASP A 142 3.68 -15.35 -4.73
N ARG A 143 2.86 -14.70 -5.55
CA ARG A 143 2.88 -13.27 -5.76
C ARG A 143 1.50 -12.70 -5.50
N ALA A 144 1.49 -11.53 -4.88
CA ALA A 144 0.27 -10.87 -4.48
C ALA A 144 0.16 -9.47 -5.09
N ILE A 145 -1.06 -9.13 -5.48
CA ILE A 145 -1.50 -7.72 -5.50
C ILE A 145 -1.98 -7.38 -4.09
N VAL A 146 -1.69 -6.16 -3.63
CA VAL A 146 -1.77 -5.84 -2.21
C VAL A 146 -2.71 -4.67 -1.99
N MET A 147 -3.50 -4.75 -0.92
CA MET A 147 -4.28 -3.65 -0.38
C MET A 147 -4.21 -3.64 1.16
N ALA A 148 -4.64 -2.54 1.77
CA ALA A 148 -4.87 -2.45 3.20
C ALA A 148 -6.26 -1.88 3.48
N ILE A 149 -6.90 -2.37 4.53
CA ILE A 149 -8.22 -1.94 5.00
C ILE A 149 -8.08 -1.50 6.45
N ALA A 150 -8.69 -0.38 6.82
CA ALA A 150 -8.63 0.11 8.19
C ALA A 150 -9.51 -0.75 9.09
N THR A 151 -9.04 -1.07 10.31
CA THR A 151 -9.80 -1.84 11.30
C THR A 151 -11.09 -1.14 11.72
N GLN A 152 -11.18 0.18 11.53
CA GLN A 152 -12.40 0.95 11.79
C GLN A 152 -13.48 0.77 10.72
N VAL A 153 -13.20 0.06 9.62
CA VAL A 153 -14.18 -0.25 8.58
C VAL A 153 -15.04 -1.42 9.05
N ASP A 154 -16.35 -1.19 9.13
CA ASP A 154 -17.36 -2.24 9.23
C ASP A 154 -17.71 -2.72 7.80
N PRO A 155 -17.22 -3.89 7.36
CA PRO A 155 -17.40 -4.37 5.98
C PRO A 155 -18.87 -4.62 5.62
N ILE A 156 -19.75 -4.79 6.61
CA ILE A 156 -21.20 -4.98 6.37
C ILE A 156 -21.84 -3.65 5.95
N LYS A 157 -21.34 -2.52 6.45
CA LYS A 157 -21.93 -1.19 6.23
C LYS A 157 -21.13 -0.30 5.29
N ASN A 158 -19.94 -0.74 4.88
CA ASN A 158 -19.00 0.10 4.16
C ASN A 158 -18.35 -0.68 3.01
N ALA A 159 -18.53 -0.18 1.79
CA ALA A 159 -18.03 -0.80 0.57
C ALA A 159 -16.53 -0.58 0.30
N THR A 160 -15.75 -0.06 1.26
CA THR A 160 -14.29 0.15 1.09
C THR A 160 -13.57 -1.09 0.55
N PRO A 161 -13.80 -2.32 1.04
CA PRO A 161 -13.15 -3.50 0.45
C PRO A 161 -13.50 -3.73 -1.03
N THR A 162 -14.74 -3.44 -1.44
CA THR A 162 -15.15 -3.42 -2.86
C THR A 162 -14.40 -2.33 -3.63
N HIS A 163 -14.35 -1.12 -3.09
CA HIS A 163 -13.67 0.05 -3.69
C HIS A 163 -12.20 -0.26 -4.01
N GLU A 164 -11.46 -0.76 -3.01
CA GLU A 164 -10.05 -1.11 -3.17
C GLU A 164 -9.86 -2.28 -4.13
N THR A 165 -10.79 -3.23 -4.18
CA THR A 165 -10.77 -4.32 -5.17
C THR A 165 -10.87 -3.76 -6.59
N PHE A 166 -11.73 -2.76 -6.83
CA PHE A 166 -11.84 -2.13 -8.14
C PHE A 166 -10.55 -1.39 -8.53
N HIS A 167 -9.87 -0.75 -7.59
CA HIS A 167 -8.55 -0.17 -7.86
C HIS A 167 -7.51 -1.21 -8.31
N LEU A 168 -7.51 -2.42 -7.75
CA LEU A 168 -6.61 -3.49 -8.22
C LEU A 168 -6.86 -3.86 -9.69
N ILE A 169 -8.14 -3.91 -10.10
CA ILE A 169 -8.54 -4.13 -11.50
C ILE A 169 -8.06 -2.98 -12.37
N GLN A 170 -8.27 -1.73 -11.94
CA GLN A 170 -7.81 -0.54 -12.67
C GLN A 170 -6.29 -0.54 -12.85
N TYR A 171 -5.53 -0.83 -11.80
CA TYR A 171 -4.08 -0.88 -11.89
C TYR A 171 -3.59 -2.04 -12.78
N GLY A 172 -4.31 -3.16 -12.81
CA GLY A 172 -4.04 -4.26 -13.75
C GLY A 172 -4.37 -3.92 -15.20
N THR A 173 -5.31 -2.99 -15.43
CA THR A 173 -5.82 -2.64 -16.77
C THR A 173 -5.09 -1.45 -17.38
N THR A 174 -4.79 -0.41 -16.59
CA THR A 174 -4.22 0.84 -17.08
C THR A 174 -2.97 1.25 -16.30
N TYR A 175 -2.09 1.97 -16.97
CA TYR A 175 -0.83 2.46 -16.40
C TYR A 175 -0.94 3.89 -15.85
N PHE A 176 -1.97 4.65 -16.23
CA PHE A 176 -2.19 6.01 -15.75
C PHE A 176 -2.99 6.03 -14.45
N LYS A 177 -2.81 7.07 -13.63
CA LYS A 177 -3.35 7.17 -12.27
C LYS A 177 -4.10 8.47 -12.00
N ASN A 178 -4.83 8.97 -13.00
CA ASN A 178 -5.61 10.19 -12.83
C ASN A 178 -6.75 9.94 -11.82
N SER A 179 -6.88 10.81 -10.82
CA SER A 179 -7.83 10.62 -9.70
C SER A 179 -9.28 10.55 -10.17
N TRP A 180 -9.69 11.31 -11.19
CA TRP A 180 -11.05 11.25 -11.72
C TRP A 180 -11.40 9.85 -12.27
N TYR A 181 -10.41 9.16 -12.83
CA TYR A 181 -10.58 7.80 -13.34
C TYR A 181 -10.54 6.79 -12.19
N LEU A 182 -9.53 6.87 -11.33
CA LEU A 182 -9.36 5.93 -10.23
C LEU A 182 -10.54 6.02 -9.25
N GLU A 183 -10.65 7.14 -8.56
CA GLU A 183 -11.65 7.34 -7.49
C GLU A 183 -13.05 7.38 -8.06
N GLY A 184 -13.27 8.09 -9.17
CA GLY A 184 -14.60 8.24 -9.77
C GLY A 184 -15.21 6.90 -10.20
N MET A 185 -14.43 6.05 -10.87
CA MET A 185 -14.91 4.74 -11.28
C MET A 185 -15.00 3.76 -10.11
N ALA A 186 -14.08 3.82 -9.14
CA ALA A 186 -14.17 2.97 -7.94
C ALA A 186 -15.40 3.33 -7.09
N ARG A 187 -15.74 4.62 -6.95
CA ARG A 187 -16.99 5.10 -6.33
C ARG A 187 -18.22 4.62 -7.09
N TRP A 188 -18.23 4.69 -8.41
CA TRP A 188 -19.34 4.16 -9.19
C TRP A 188 -19.48 2.64 -9.02
N ALA A 189 -18.37 1.91 -9.05
CA ALA A 189 -18.34 0.45 -8.96
C ALA A 189 -18.74 -0.07 -7.57
N GLU A 190 -18.41 0.65 -6.49
CA GLU A 190 -18.74 0.22 -5.12
C GLU A 190 -20.27 0.14 -4.88
N HIS A 191 -21.07 0.87 -5.64
CA HIS A 191 -22.53 0.78 -5.60
C HIS A 191 -23.10 -0.50 -6.23
N ALA A 192 -22.32 -1.25 -7.00
CA ALA A 192 -22.77 -2.50 -7.60
C ALA A 192 -22.87 -3.65 -6.56
N THR A 193 -22.30 -3.47 -5.37
CA THR A 193 -22.35 -4.43 -4.25
C THR A 193 -23.08 -3.87 -3.02
N ALA A 194 -23.69 -2.69 -3.14
CA ALA A 194 -24.44 -2.01 -2.08
C ALA A 194 -25.88 -2.51 -1.96
#